data_AF-A0A7G9LNU4-F1
#
_entry.id   AF-A0A7G9LNU4-F1
#
_cell.length_a   1.000
_cell.length_b   1.000
_cell.length_c   1.000
_cell.angle_alpha   90.00
_cell.angle_beta   90.00
_cell.angle_gamma   90.00
#
_symmetry.space_group_name_H-M   'P 1'
#
loop_
_entity.id
_entity.type
_entity.pdbx_description
1 polymer ?
#
loop_
_entity_poly.entity_id
_entity_poly.type
_entity_poly.pdbx_seq_one_letter_code
_entity_poly.pdbx_strand_id
1 'polypeptide(L)'
;MTEAQIQLQNALTTTFLANLVFLSEYDKDLYHRVDELSRMIENGTYEEKYHLEFIMEDGDFDIYDVVNEKYLYDRQPTKKNKELINKVNFDEKQSIFDIQGYFTIKDQVELDFDNRFSLEKLNDLNMLSLKDAQDYTRFTNEYLDIRSRKFKRIDKFIFMGTLLGRHIPKIAEKIDASSYLVLERNLEIFRLSLFTVDYTILAKKSAVFSIMDNIEDEEKNIYKFLNSYRIDNYFLKISTTNININRYIDIVLNMLSILNPTAYDYNRRLYVHVNRTTKKLERNYNFLDFTKIKQDQNLFKNKPILYIAAGPSLDEKINWVKDNQDKFL
;
A
#
# COMPACT_ATOMS: atom_id res chain seq x y z
N MET A 1 -38.80 22.81 9.03
CA MET A 1 -38.28 22.08 7.87
C MET A 1 -39.39 21.90 6.85
N THR A 2 -39.09 22.05 5.55
CA THR A 2 -40.03 21.74 4.46
C THR A 2 -40.11 20.23 4.25
N GLU A 3 -41.16 19.73 3.59
CA GLU A 3 -41.31 18.30 3.27
C GLU A 3 -40.11 17.75 2.48
N ALA A 4 -39.59 18.54 1.53
CA ALA A 4 -38.39 18.19 0.76
C ALA A 4 -37.14 18.06 1.65
N GLN A 5 -36.98 18.91 2.66
CA GLN A 5 -35.86 18.81 3.62
C GLN A 5 -35.94 17.54 4.46
N ILE A 6 -37.15 17.16 4.90
CA ILE A 6 -37.38 15.93 5.65
C ILE A 6 -37.06 14.70 4.79
N GLN A 7 -37.51 14.68 3.53
CA GLN A 7 -37.20 13.60 2.60
C GLN A 7 -35.69 13.47 2.34
N LEU A 8 -35.00 14.60 2.15
CA LEU A 8 -33.56 14.63 1.96
C LEU A 8 -32.82 14.10 3.20
N GLN A 9 -33.18 14.57 4.40
CA GLN A 9 -32.61 14.10 5.65
C GLN A 9 -32.81 12.59 5.86
N ASN A 10 -34.01 12.08 5.57
CA ASN A 10 -34.30 10.65 5.64
C ASN A 10 -33.46 9.83 4.66
N ALA A 11 -33.26 10.33 3.43
CA ALA A 11 -32.41 9.66 2.44
C ALA A 11 -30.94 9.60 2.86
N LEU A 12 -30.39 10.72 3.37
CA LEU A 12 -29.02 10.77 3.91
C LEU A 12 -28.86 9.82 5.10
N THR A 13 -29.81 9.84 6.04
CA THR A 13 -29.78 8.98 7.24
C THR A 13 -29.85 7.51 6.86
N THR A 14 -30.71 7.14 5.91
CA THR A 14 -30.82 5.76 5.41
C THR A 14 -29.50 5.30 4.79
N THR A 15 -28.86 6.16 3.99
CA THR A 15 -27.57 5.86 3.36
C THR A 15 -26.47 5.67 4.42
N PHE A 16 -26.42 6.55 5.41
CA PHE A 16 -25.48 6.46 6.52
C PHE A 16 -25.62 5.16 7.32
N LEU A 17 -26.86 4.81 7.70
CA LEU A 17 -27.13 3.57 8.45
C LEU A 17 -26.77 2.32 7.64
N ALA A 18 -27.06 2.30 6.34
CA ALA A 18 -26.67 1.20 5.46
C ALA A 18 -25.14 1.03 5.41
N ASN A 19 -24.40 2.14 5.32
CA ASN A 19 -22.95 2.11 5.38
C ASN A 19 -22.40 1.64 6.73
N LEU A 20 -23.03 2.01 7.84
CA LEU A 20 -22.63 1.51 9.17
C LEU A 20 -22.80 -0.01 9.27
N VAL A 21 -23.92 -0.56 8.77
CA VAL A 21 -24.13 -2.01 8.70
C VAL A 21 -23.03 -2.66 7.87
N PHE A 22 -22.77 -2.12 6.67
CA PHE A 22 -21.70 -2.60 5.80
C PHE A 22 -20.33 -2.61 6.51
N LEU A 23 -19.94 -1.50 7.13
CA LEU A 23 -18.66 -1.41 7.85
C LEU A 23 -18.61 -2.40 9.02
N SER A 24 -19.72 -2.62 9.74
CA SER A 24 -19.74 -3.56 10.87
C SER A 24 -19.40 -5.01 10.48
N GLU A 25 -19.71 -5.38 9.23
CA GLU A 25 -19.42 -6.69 8.66
C GLU A 25 -18.06 -6.73 7.95
N TYR A 26 -17.70 -5.65 7.25
CA TYR A 26 -16.55 -5.59 6.36
C TYR A 26 -15.26 -5.12 7.05
N ASP A 27 -15.35 -4.09 7.88
CA ASP A 27 -14.24 -3.47 8.60
C ASP A 27 -14.68 -3.00 9.99
N LYS A 28 -14.68 -3.96 10.92
CA LYS A 28 -15.21 -3.78 12.28
C LYS A 28 -14.49 -2.68 13.07
N ASP A 29 -13.19 -2.50 12.86
CA ASP A 29 -12.41 -1.46 13.56
C ASP A 29 -12.84 -0.07 13.09
N LEU A 30 -12.90 0.13 11.77
CA LEU A 30 -13.39 1.37 11.18
C LEU A 30 -14.84 1.67 11.59
N TYR A 31 -15.70 0.65 11.59
CA TYR A 31 -17.08 0.77 12.10
C TYR A 31 -17.12 1.33 13.52
N HIS A 32 -16.37 0.74 14.46
CA HIS A 32 -16.38 1.18 15.86
C HIS A 32 -15.93 2.63 16.00
N ARG A 33 -14.90 3.04 15.26
CA ARG A 33 -14.41 4.41 15.29
C ARG A 33 -15.42 5.42 14.74
N VAL A 34 -16.12 5.07 13.66
CA VAL A 34 -17.19 5.94 13.09
C VAL A 34 -18.41 6.00 14.01
N ASP A 35 -18.84 4.87 14.57
CA ASP A 35 -19.96 4.79 15.51
C ASP A 35 -19.68 5.59 16.79
N GLU A 36 -18.48 5.44 17.36
CA GLU A 36 -18.04 6.18 18.54
C GLU A 36 -18.02 7.69 18.28
N LEU A 37 -17.40 8.13 17.17
CA LEU A 37 -17.41 9.56 16.78
C LEU A 37 -18.84 10.08 16.65
N SER A 38 -19.74 9.31 16.02
CA SER A 38 -21.14 9.70 15.83
C SER A 38 -21.86 9.87 17.17
N ARG A 39 -21.68 8.93 18.12
CA ARG A 39 -22.26 9.03 19.47
C ARG A 39 -21.69 10.21 20.25
N MET A 40 -20.39 10.48 20.11
CA MET A 40 -19.75 11.60 20.80
C MET A 40 -20.31 12.94 20.35
N ILE A 41 -20.56 13.09 19.05
CA ILE A 41 -21.21 14.25 18.43
C ILE A 41 -22.66 14.37 18.92
N GLU A 42 -23.44 13.29 18.84
CA GLU A 42 -24.86 13.28 19.27
C GLU A 42 -25.03 13.65 20.75
N ASN A 43 -24.12 13.19 21.60
CA ASN A 43 -24.13 13.50 23.04
C ASN A 43 -23.48 14.85 23.38
N GLY A 44 -22.96 15.60 22.40
CA GLY A 44 -22.31 16.89 22.60
C GLY A 44 -20.94 16.83 23.29
N THR A 45 -20.32 15.65 23.36
CA THR A 45 -18.97 15.46 23.96
C THR A 45 -17.83 15.71 22.98
N TYR A 46 -18.15 15.84 21.68
CA TYR A 46 -17.24 16.23 20.63
C TYR A 46 -17.90 17.32 19.78
N GLU A 47 -17.21 18.43 19.58
CA GLU A 47 -17.67 19.52 18.72
C GLU A 47 -17.18 19.28 17.30
N GLU A 48 -18.12 19.23 16.35
CA GLU A 48 -17.79 18.94 14.96
C GLU A 48 -16.99 20.09 14.33
N LYS A 49 -15.91 19.76 13.62
CA LYS A 49 -15.16 20.76 12.84
C LYS A 49 -15.73 20.92 11.43
N TYR A 50 -16.30 19.84 10.90
CA TYR A 50 -16.79 19.76 9.53
C TYR A 50 -18.29 19.55 9.50
N HIS A 51 -19.00 20.38 8.74
CA HIS A 51 -20.43 20.24 8.54
C HIS A 51 -20.78 19.93 7.09
N LEU A 52 -21.80 19.09 6.92
CA LEU A 52 -22.40 18.81 5.63
C LEU A 52 -23.42 19.92 5.31
N GLU A 53 -23.13 20.75 4.31
CA GLU A 53 -23.99 21.87 3.94
C GLU A 53 -24.53 21.70 2.52
N PHE A 54 -25.83 21.89 2.33
CA PHE A 54 -26.46 21.79 1.02
C PHE A 54 -26.30 23.11 0.25
N ILE A 55 -25.62 23.08 -0.88
CA ILE A 55 -25.41 24.24 -1.74
C ILE A 55 -26.56 24.31 -2.74
N MET A 56 -27.55 25.16 -2.45
CA MET A 56 -28.77 25.27 -3.28
C MET A 56 -28.48 25.59 -4.75
N GLU A 57 -27.44 26.39 -5.02
CA GLU A 57 -27.09 26.79 -6.38
C GLU A 57 -26.49 25.65 -7.21
N ASP A 58 -25.77 24.73 -6.57
CA ASP A 58 -25.11 23.59 -7.22
C ASP A 58 -25.97 22.30 -7.15
N GLY A 59 -26.90 22.24 -6.21
CA GLY A 59 -27.81 21.11 -6.03
C GLY A 59 -27.18 19.88 -5.36
N ASP A 60 -26.03 20.04 -4.71
CA ASP A 60 -25.32 18.98 -3.98
C ASP A 60 -24.70 19.54 -2.70
N PHE A 61 -24.09 18.66 -1.91
CA PHE A 61 -23.49 19.01 -0.63
C PHE A 61 -22.02 19.41 -0.76
N ASP A 62 -21.61 20.32 0.11
CA ASP A 62 -20.23 20.69 0.37
C ASP A 62 -19.88 20.38 1.84
N ILE A 63 -18.59 20.42 2.17
CA ILE A 63 -18.06 20.32 3.51
C ILE A 63 -17.62 21.70 3.95
N TYR A 64 -18.30 22.27 4.94
CA TYR A 64 -17.90 23.52 5.58
C TYR A 64 -16.92 23.22 6.73
N ASP A 65 -15.71 23.74 6.65
CA ASP A 65 -14.70 23.73 7.71
C ASP A 65 -14.91 24.96 8.60
N VAL A 66 -15.49 24.75 9.79
CA VAL A 66 -15.85 25.83 10.72
C VAL A 66 -14.61 26.58 11.21
N VAL A 67 -13.54 25.85 11.49
CA VAL A 67 -12.31 26.42 12.07
C VAL A 67 -11.60 27.34 11.08
N ASN A 68 -11.63 26.99 9.80
CA ASN A 68 -10.98 27.77 8.74
C ASN A 68 -11.97 28.62 7.92
N GLU A 69 -13.25 28.62 8.30
CA GLU A 69 -14.35 29.33 7.64
C GLU A 69 -14.37 29.15 6.12
N LYS A 70 -14.18 27.92 5.63
CA LYS A 70 -14.08 27.64 4.19
C LYS A 70 -14.79 26.37 3.77
N TYR A 71 -15.18 26.33 2.51
CA TYR A 71 -15.76 25.14 1.88
C TYR A 71 -14.67 24.30 1.23
N LEU A 72 -14.64 22.99 1.47
CA LEU A 72 -13.65 22.11 0.83
C LEU A 72 -13.91 21.93 -0.66
N TYR A 73 -15.17 22.09 -1.11
CA TYR A 73 -15.52 22.12 -2.52
C TYR A 73 -15.68 23.52 -3.12
N ASP A 74 -15.34 24.59 -2.38
CA ASP A 74 -15.50 25.99 -2.81
C ASP A 74 -16.94 26.30 -3.30
N ARG A 75 -17.95 25.66 -2.72
CA ARG A 75 -19.37 25.72 -3.13
C ARG A 75 -19.64 25.26 -4.56
N GLN A 76 -18.72 24.48 -5.16
CA GLN A 76 -18.86 23.90 -6.50
C GLN A 76 -18.66 22.38 -6.49
N PRO A 77 -19.39 21.62 -5.63
CA PRO A 77 -19.17 20.18 -5.49
C PRO A 77 -19.36 19.40 -6.80
N THR A 78 -20.37 19.73 -7.61
CA THR A 78 -20.61 19.08 -8.91
C THR A 78 -19.42 19.24 -9.86
N LYS A 79 -18.89 20.47 -9.96
CA LYS A 79 -17.74 20.78 -10.81
C LYS A 79 -16.49 20.02 -10.37
N LYS A 80 -16.12 20.09 -9.09
CA LYS A 80 -14.93 19.41 -8.57
C LYS A 80 -15.02 17.89 -8.69
N ASN A 81 -16.18 17.29 -8.40
CA ASN A 81 -16.37 15.85 -8.59
C ASN A 81 -16.23 15.47 -10.07
N LYS A 82 -16.78 16.28 -10.99
CA LYS A 82 -16.63 16.07 -12.45
C LYS A 82 -15.16 16.18 -12.89
N GLU A 83 -14.40 17.12 -12.34
CA GLU A 83 -12.96 17.24 -12.60
C GLU A 83 -12.19 15.99 -12.13
N LEU A 84 -12.47 15.46 -10.94
CA LEU A 84 -11.86 14.22 -10.44
C LEU A 84 -12.16 13.04 -11.37
N ILE A 85 -13.41 12.89 -11.80
CA ILE A 85 -13.83 11.81 -12.72
C ILE A 85 -13.16 11.95 -14.10
N ASN A 86 -13.06 13.18 -14.63
CA ASN A 86 -12.49 13.44 -15.94
C ASN A 86 -10.97 13.25 -15.99
N LYS A 87 -10.27 13.48 -14.88
CA LYS A 87 -8.82 13.24 -14.76
C LYS A 87 -8.46 11.76 -14.80
N VAL A 88 -9.37 10.88 -14.40
CA VAL A 88 -9.14 9.44 -14.35
C VAL A 88 -9.45 8.83 -15.71
N ASN A 89 -8.42 8.52 -16.51
CA ASN A 89 -8.57 7.85 -17.81
C ASN A 89 -7.66 6.62 -17.91
N PHE A 90 -7.79 5.84 -18.96
CA PHE A 90 -6.95 4.67 -19.24
C PHE A 90 -5.57 5.06 -19.81
N ASP A 91 -4.96 6.10 -19.26
CA ASP A 91 -3.63 6.62 -19.63
C ASP A 91 -2.65 6.50 -18.44
N GLU A 92 -1.44 6.99 -18.61
CA GLU A 92 -0.35 7.00 -17.63
C GLU A 92 -0.41 8.17 -16.63
N LYS A 93 -1.39 9.06 -16.74
CA LYS A 93 -1.49 10.23 -15.85
C LYS A 93 -2.00 9.79 -14.49
N GLN A 94 -1.52 10.40 -13.40
CA GLN A 94 -1.98 10.06 -12.04
C GLN A 94 -1.85 8.56 -11.75
N SER A 95 -0.69 7.99 -12.05
CA SER A 95 -0.40 6.58 -11.77
C SER A 95 1.03 6.38 -11.32
N ILE A 96 1.24 5.29 -10.59
CA ILE A 96 2.56 4.78 -10.24
C ILE A 96 2.82 3.57 -11.16
N PHE A 97 3.99 3.57 -11.78
CA PHE A 97 4.50 2.45 -12.56
C PHE A 97 5.56 1.71 -11.77
N ASP A 98 5.32 0.44 -11.47
CA ASP A 98 6.29 -0.46 -10.84
C ASP A 98 6.68 -1.60 -11.80
N ILE A 99 7.01 -1.22 -13.03
CA ILE A 99 7.51 -2.14 -14.03
C ILE A 99 9.03 -2.23 -13.90
N GLN A 100 9.53 -3.46 -13.85
CA GLN A 100 10.95 -3.73 -13.69
C GLN A 100 11.74 -3.32 -14.94
N GLY A 101 12.87 -2.62 -14.72
CA GLY A 101 13.70 -2.09 -15.81
C GLY A 101 14.30 -3.13 -16.75
N TYR A 102 14.28 -4.42 -16.41
CA TYR A 102 14.77 -5.48 -17.30
C TYR A 102 14.02 -5.49 -18.65
N PHE A 103 12.74 -5.13 -18.66
CA PHE A 103 11.92 -5.10 -19.89
C PHE A 103 12.21 -3.88 -20.79
N THR A 104 13.01 -2.92 -20.33
CA THR A 104 13.43 -1.75 -21.13
C THR A 104 14.81 -1.92 -21.77
N ILE A 105 15.59 -2.91 -21.34
CA ILE A 105 16.97 -3.13 -21.80
C ILE A 105 16.97 -4.00 -23.06
N LYS A 106 17.39 -3.40 -24.18
CA LYS A 106 17.47 -4.08 -25.49
C LYS A 106 18.83 -4.69 -25.78
N ASP A 107 19.87 -4.23 -25.10
CA ASP A 107 21.24 -4.73 -25.29
C ASP A 107 21.34 -6.17 -24.81
N GLN A 108 21.78 -7.06 -25.69
CA GLN A 108 21.86 -8.48 -25.37
C GLN A 108 22.90 -8.73 -24.29
N VAL A 109 22.49 -9.50 -23.28
CA VAL A 109 23.39 -9.96 -22.24
C VAL A 109 23.97 -11.30 -22.63
N GLU A 110 25.30 -11.35 -22.78
CA GLU A 110 26.04 -12.60 -22.88
C GLU A 110 26.36 -13.11 -21.49
N LEU A 111 25.71 -14.23 -21.13
CA LEU A 111 26.01 -14.97 -19.92
C LEU A 111 25.89 -16.46 -20.22
N ASP A 112 26.91 -17.22 -19.80
CA ASP A 112 26.91 -18.67 -19.85
C ASP A 112 25.98 -19.21 -18.76
N PHE A 113 24.78 -19.62 -19.18
CA PHE A 113 23.77 -20.16 -18.30
C PHE A 113 24.21 -21.47 -17.64
N ASP A 114 25.11 -22.24 -18.26
CA ASP A 114 25.60 -23.49 -17.67
C ASP A 114 26.43 -23.23 -16.41
N ASN A 115 27.02 -22.04 -16.30
CA ASN A 115 27.78 -21.61 -15.13
C ASN A 115 26.92 -21.05 -13.98
N ARG A 116 25.58 -21.04 -14.09
CA ARG A 116 24.66 -20.45 -13.09
C ARG A 116 24.87 -20.93 -11.65
N PHE A 117 25.28 -22.18 -11.46
CA PHE A 117 25.51 -22.79 -10.13
C PHE A 117 26.84 -22.38 -9.46
N SER A 118 27.70 -21.66 -10.19
CA SER A 118 28.99 -21.17 -9.71
C SER A 118 29.03 -19.65 -9.57
N LEU A 119 27.93 -18.95 -9.89
CA LEU A 119 27.89 -17.49 -9.80
C LEU A 119 27.95 -17.03 -8.35
N GLU A 120 28.76 -15.99 -8.10
CA GLU A 120 28.96 -15.46 -6.77
C GLU A 120 28.63 -13.98 -6.62
N LYS A 121 28.69 -13.21 -7.71
CA LYS A 121 28.50 -11.77 -7.69
C LYS A 121 27.06 -11.40 -7.97
N LEU A 122 26.61 -10.33 -7.32
CA LEU A 122 25.26 -9.79 -7.49
C LEU A 122 24.94 -9.43 -8.95
N ASN A 123 25.91 -8.87 -9.66
CA ASN A 123 25.74 -8.47 -11.06
C ASN A 123 25.48 -9.67 -11.97
N ASP A 124 26.20 -10.78 -11.79
CA ASP A 124 26.02 -11.99 -12.61
C ASP A 124 24.60 -12.56 -12.43
N LEU A 125 24.06 -12.49 -11.21
CA LEU A 125 22.70 -12.93 -10.89
C LEU A 125 21.64 -12.00 -11.49
N ASN A 126 21.88 -10.68 -11.49
CA ASN A 126 21.02 -9.72 -12.17
C ASN A 126 21.01 -9.97 -13.69
N MET A 127 22.16 -10.34 -14.26
CA MET A 127 22.30 -10.68 -15.67
C MET A 127 21.52 -11.95 -16.03
N LEU A 128 21.43 -12.94 -15.15
CA LEU A 128 20.55 -14.09 -15.35
C LEU A 128 19.08 -13.67 -15.47
N SER A 129 18.58 -12.87 -14.52
CA SER A 129 17.19 -12.41 -14.52
C SER A 129 16.89 -11.51 -15.72
N LEU A 130 17.85 -10.70 -16.15
CA LEU A 130 17.75 -9.91 -17.37
C LEU A 130 17.73 -10.81 -18.62
N LYS A 131 18.56 -11.86 -18.68
CA LYS A 131 18.53 -12.84 -19.78
C LYS A 131 17.16 -13.50 -19.88
N ASP A 132 16.58 -13.93 -18.76
CA ASP A 132 15.23 -14.52 -18.74
C ASP A 132 14.16 -13.55 -19.28
N ALA A 133 14.22 -12.28 -18.86
CA ALA A 133 13.33 -11.24 -19.36
C ALA A 133 13.53 -10.98 -20.87
N GLN A 134 14.78 -11.04 -21.35
CA GLN A 134 15.11 -10.89 -22.77
C GLN A 134 14.65 -12.08 -23.62
N ASP A 135 14.75 -13.30 -23.09
CA ASP A 135 14.23 -14.51 -23.74
C ASP A 135 12.71 -14.41 -23.90
N TYR A 136 12.01 -13.99 -22.85
CA TYR A 136 10.57 -13.72 -22.89
C TYR A 136 10.22 -12.63 -23.93
N THR A 137 10.84 -11.45 -23.84
CA THR A 137 10.51 -10.32 -24.73
C THR A 137 10.88 -10.56 -26.18
N ARG A 138 11.95 -11.32 -26.48
CA ARG A 138 12.26 -11.77 -27.85
C ARG A 138 11.21 -12.72 -28.39
N PHE A 139 10.79 -13.69 -27.58
CA PHE A 139 9.81 -14.68 -28.01
C PHE A 139 8.45 -14.03 -28.28
N THR A 140 8.01 -13.12 -27.41
CA THR A 140 6.71 -12.45 -27.55
C THR A 140 6.73 -11.23 -28.47
N ASN A 141 7.91 -10.69 -28.77
CA ASN A 141 8.11 -9.36 -29.40
C ASN A 141 7.47 -8.21 -28.59
N GLU A 142 7.31 -8.37 -27.28
CA GLU A 142 6.71 -7.38 -26.38
C GLU A 142 7.77 -6.62 -25.60
N TYR A 143 8.37 -5.61 -26.23
CA TYR A 143 9.28 -4.69 -25.54
C TYR A 143 8.50 -3.57 -24.85
N LEU A 144 8.97 -3.14 -23.68
CA LEU A 144 8.42 -1.98 -22.99
C LEU A 144 8.91 -0.69 -23.68
N ASP A 145 8.29 -0.35 -24.82
CA ASP A 145 8.47 0.94 -25.46
C ASP A 145 7.61 1.98 -24.70
N ILE A 146 8.26 2.99 -24.12
CA ILE A 146 7.65 4.13 -23.41
C ILE A 146 6.94 5.06 -24.42
N ARG A 147 5.95 4.54 -25.16
CA ARG A 147 5.03 5.35 -25.97
C ARG A 147 3.74 5.51 -25.20
N SER A 148 3.07 6.65 -25.32
CA SER A 148 1.76 6.89 -24.70
C SER A 148 0.74 5.88 -25.24
N ARG A 149 0.56 4.77 -24.53
CA ARG A 149 -0.40 3.72 -24.87
C ARG A 149 -1.56 3.83 -23.91
N LYS A 150 -2.77 3.75 -24.43
CA LYS A 150 -3.95 3.56 -23.60
C LYS A 150 -3.95 2.15 -23.03
N PHE A 151 -4.16 2.02 -21.73
CA PHE A 151 -4.30 0.74 -21.05
C PHE A 151 -5.64 0.09 -21.42
N LYS A 152 -5.64 -1.23 -21.62
CA LYS A 152 -6.89 -1.97 -21.86
C LYS A 152 -7.72 -2.12 -20.59
N ARG A 153 -7.04 -2.22 -19.44
CA ARG A 153 -7.62 -2.42 -18.12
C ARG A 153 -6.71 -1.80 -17.07
N ILE A 154 -7.29 -1.46 -15.94
CA ILE A 154 -6.60 -1.00 -14.73
C ILE A 154 -7.10 -1.88 -13.59
N ASP A 155 -6.23 -2.72 -13.04
CA ASP A 155 -6.62 -3.72 -12.04
C ASP A 155 -6.58 -3.20 -10.61
N LYS A 156 -5.79 -2.16 -10.35
CA LYS A 156 -5.64 -1.55 -9.03
C LYS A 156 -5.85 -0.04 -9.05
N PHE A 157 -6.67 0.43 -8.12
CA PHE A 157 -7.02 1.84 -8.01
C PHE A 157 -6.90 2.35 -6.58
N ILE A 158 -6.37 3.57 -6.41
CA ILE A 158 -6.23 4.23 -5.12
C ILE A 158 -6.99 5.55 -5.12
N PHE A 159 -7.89 5.72 -4.15
CA PHE A 159 -8.49 7.01 -3.81
C PHE A 159 -7.71 7.65 -2.68
N MET A 160 -7.07 8.79 -2.96
CA MET A 160 -6.30 9.59 -2.00
C MET A 160 -7.10 10.82 -1.58
N GLY A 161 -7.72 10.70 -0.41
CA GLY A 161 -8.75 11.59 0.10
C GLY A 161 -10.12 11.23 -0.46
N THR A 162 -11.13 11.27 0.39
CA THR A 162 -12.51 10.88 0.08
C THR A 162 -13.41 12.08 -0.13
N LEU A 163 -13.20 13.18 0.62
CA LEU A 163 -14.16 14.29 0.71
C LEU A 163 -15.59 13.72 0.99
N LEU A 164 -16.60 14.06 0.20
CA LEU A 164 -17.94 13.45 0.27
C LEU A 164 -18.10 12.19 -0.61
N GLY A 165 -17.01 11.71 -1.21
CA GLY A 165 -16.97 10.47 -1.98
C GLY A 165 -17.76 10.44 -3.28
N ARG A 166 -18.52 11.49 -3.67
CA ARG A 166 -19.43 11.50 -4.84
C ARG A 166 -18.76 11.12 -6.18
N HIS A 167 -17.45 11.26 -6.29
CA HIS A 167 -16.66 10.83 -7.46
C HIS A 167 -16.35 9.32 -7.45
N ILE A 168 -16.31 8.69 -6.28
CA ILE A 168 -15.91 7.29 -6.09
C ILE A 168 -16.80 6.33 -6.90
N PRO A 169 -18.16 6.38 -6.84
CA PRO A 169 -18.97 5.43 -7.60
C PRO A 169 -18.75 5.51 -9.09
N LYS A 170 -18.70 6.73 -9.64
CA LYS A 170 -18.51 6.96 -11.07
C LYS A 170 -17.13 6.54 -11.55
N ILE A 171 -16.10 6.72 -10.72
CA ILE A 171 -14.74 6.25 -11.03
C ILE A 171 -14.69 4.72 -10.92
N ALA A 172 -15.28 4.13 -9.88
CA ALA A 172 -15.31 2.69 -9.69
C ALA A 172 -16.01 1.99 -10.86
N GLU A 173 -17.15 2.51 -11.32
CA GLU A 173 -17.87 2.03 -12.51
C GLU A 173 -17.04 2.23 -13.79
N LYS A 174 -16.42 3.40 -13.98
CA LYS A 174 -15.62 3.71 -15.17
C LYS A 174 -14.39 2.80 -15.32
N ILE A 175 -13.74 2.49 -14.19
CA ILE A 175 -12.45 1.79 -14.18
C ILE A 175 -12.63 0.29 -13.97
N ASP A 176 -13.64 -0.12 -13.20
CA ASP A 176 -13.94 -1.51 -12.83
C ASP A 176 -12.68 -2.28 -12.39
N ALA A 177 -11.92 -1.67 -11.48
CA ALA A 177 -10.70 -2.26 -10.95
C ALA A 177 -11.03 -3.51 -10.12
N SER A 178 -10.08 -4.45 -10.12
CA SER A 178 -10.16 -5.68 -9.32
C SER A 178 -9.94 -5.40 -7.83
N SER A 179 -9.18 -4.34 -7.51
CA SER A 179 -8.91 -3.94 -6.13
C SER A 179 -8.86 -2.41 -5.96
N TYR A 180 -9.41 -1.93 -4.84
CA TYR A 180 -9.46 -0.52 -4.45
C TYR A 180 -8.79 -0.30 -3.09
N LEU A 181 -8.09 0.81 -2.97
CA LEU A 181 -7.60 1.36 -1.70
C LEU A 181 -8.22 2.74 -1.49
N VAL A 182 -8.81 2.97 -0.32
CA VAL A 182 -9.41 4.25 0.07
C VAL A 182 -8.64 4.82 1.24
N LEU A 183 -8.02 5.99 1.03
CA LEU A 183 -7.19 6.67 2.01
C LEU A 183 -7.85 7.99 2.39
N GLU A 184 -8.08 8.24 3.68
CA GLU A 184 -8.60 9.52 4.17
C GLU A 184 -7.91 9.87 5.49
N ARG A 185 -7.44 11.10 5.66
CA ARG A 185 -6.72 11.52 6.88
C ARG A 185 -7.65 11.90 8.01
N ASN A 186 -8.90 12.22 7.70
CA ASN A 186 -9.83 12.78 8.66
C ASN A 186 -11.09 11.92 8.77
N LEU A 187 -11.30 11.33 9.96
CA LEU A 187 -12.43 10.45 10.22
C LEU A 187 -13.78 11.15 10.07
N GLU A 188 -13.85 12.43 10.40
CA GLU A 188 -15.06 13.25 10.31
C GLU A 188 -15.46 13.48 8.84
N ILE A 189 -14.49 13.83 7.97
CA ILE A 189 -14.71 13.92 6.52
C ILE A 189 -15.20 12.58 5.95
N PHE A 190 -14.54 11.47 6.32
CA PHE A 190 -14.98 10.15 5.88
C PHE A 190 -16.40 9.85 6.36
N ARG A 191 -16.72 10.14 7.62
CA ARG A 191 -18.07 10.00 8.18
C ARG A 191 -19.10 10.79 7.38
N LEU A 192 -18.81 12.04 7.01
CA LEU A 192 -19.70 12.84 6.16
C LEU A 192 -19.94 12.17 4.80
N SER A 193 -18.92 11.54 4.22
CA SER A 193 -19.05 10.81 2.95
C SER A 193 -20.02 9.62 3.03
N LEU A 194 -20.21 9.03 4.22
CA LEU A 194 -21.15 7.91 4.43
C LEU A 194 -22.62 8.34 4.31
N PHE A 195 -22.93 9.63 4.39
CA PHE A 195 -24.28 10.14 4.11
C PHE A 195 -24.58 10.26 2.61
N THR A 196 -23.53 10.38 1.79
CA THR A 196 -23.65 10.75 0.38
C THR A 196 -23.27 9.64 -0.60
N VAL A 197 -22.66 8.55 -0.13
CA VAL A 197 -22.16 7.47 -0.98
C VAL A 197 -22.43 6.12 -0.36
N ASP A 198 -22.94 5.17 -1.14
CA ASP A 198 -22.96 3.75 -0.78
C ASP A 198 -21.59 3.12 -1.07
N TYR A 199 -20.83 2.78 -0.03
CA TYR A 199 -19.50 2.19 -0.17
C TYR A 199 -19.50 0.69 -0.45
N THR A 200 -20.66 0.02 -0.38
CA THR A 200 -20.76 -1.42 -0.73
C THR A 200 -20.37 -1.70 -2.17
N ILE A 201 -20.47 -0.69 -3.04
CA ILE A 201 -20.06 -0.78 -4.45
C ILE A 201 -18.60 -1.16 -4.62
N LEU A 202 -17.72 -0.75 -3.70
CA LEU A 202 -16.29 -1.10 -3.75
C LEU A 202 -16.05 -2.51 -3.23
N ALA A 203 -16.81 -2.93 -2.21
CA ALA A 203 -16.71 -4.25 -1.59
C ALA A 203 -17.26 -5.39 -2.45
N LYS A 204 -17.97 -5.10 -3.54
CA LYS A 204 -18.24 -6.09 -4.61
C LYS A 204 -16.94 -6.61 -5.26
N LYS A 205 -15.83 -5.89 -5.06
CA LYS A 205 -14.47 -6.25 -5.45
C LYS A 205 -13.61 -6.34 -4.18
N SER A 206 -12.30 -6.34 -4.29
CA SER A 206 -11.41 -6.20 -3.14
C SER A 206 -11.30 -4.73 -2.74
N ALA A 207 -11.72 -4.32 -1.54
CA ALA A 207 -11.54 -2.96 -1.04
C ALA A 207 -10.76 -2.93 0.28
N VAL A 208 -9.81 -2.01 0.42
CA VAL A 208 -9.13 -1.74 1.69
C VAL A 208 -9.35 -0.29 2.06
N PHE A 209 -9.80 -0.04 3.28
CA PHE A 209 -9.96 1.30 3.83
C PHE A 209 -8.81 1.58 4.80
N SER A 210 -8.21 2.75 4.68
CA SER A 210 -7.28 3.28 5.68
C SER A 210 -7.68 4.72 5.95
N ILE A 211 -8.44 4.89 7.03
CA ILE A 211 -9.16 6.12 7.33
C ILE A 211 -8.64 6.61 8.68
N MET A 212 -7.98 7.77 8.73
CA MET A 212 -7.37 8.36 9.93
C MET A 212 -6.59 7.33 10.77
N ASP A 213 -5.89 6.42 10.10
CA ASP A 213 -5.09 5.40 10.76
C ASP A 213 -3.83 6.02 11.35
N ASN A 214 -3.32 5.40 12.42
CA ASN A 214 -1.95 5.63 12.83
C ASN A 214 -0.98 5.10 11.75
N ILE A 215 0.32 5.39 11.91
CA ILE A 215 1.32 5.01 10.88
C ILE A 215 1.37 3.48 10.66
N GLU A 216 1.30 2.69 11.73
CA GLU A 216 1.43 1.23 11.65
C GLU A 216 0.22 0.60 10.95
N ASP A 217 -0.99 1.01 11.31
CA ASP A 217 -2.22 0.50 10.69
C ASP A 217 -2.35 0.96 9.23
N GLU A 218 -1.91 2.19 8.92
CA GLU A 218 -1.84 2.70 7.55
C GLU A 218 -0.88 1.87 6.68
N GLU A 219 0.33 1.63 7.18
CA GLU A 219 1.32 0.78 6.49
C GLU A 219 0.78 -0.64 6.28
N LYS A 220 0.14 -1.22 7.30
CA LYS A 220 -0.49 -2.54 7.23
C LYS A 220 -1.62 -2.60 6.20
N ASN A 221 -2.48 -1.60 6.14
CA ASN A 221 -3.59 -1.53 5.19
C ASN A 221 -3.09 -1.31 3.75
N ILE A 222 -2.12 -0.43 3.54
CA ILE A 222 -1.46 -0.25 2.24
C ILE A 222 -0.77 -1.57 1.82
N TYR A 223 -0.06 -2.22 2.73
CA TYR A 223 0.55 -3.53 2.47
C TYR A 223 -0.49 -4.58 2.08
N LYS A 224 -1.61 -4.69 2.81
CA LYS A 224 -2.72 -5.61 2.50
C LYS A 224 -3.23 -5.40 1.08
N PHE A 225 -3.42 -4.15 0.66
CA PHE A 225 -3.83 -3.79 -0.70
C PHE A 225 -2.78 -4.18 -1.75
N LEU A 226 -1.50 -3.85 -1.51
CA LEU A 226 -0.41 -4.16 -2.46
C LEU A 226 -0.14 -5.66 -2.56
N ASN A 227 -0.26 -6.41 -1.46
CA ASN A 227 0.00 -7.84 -1.44
C ASN A 227 -1.15 -8.66 -2.05
N SER A 228 -2.39 -8.17 -1.98
CA SER A 228 -3.53 -8.76 -2.70
C SER A 228 -3.35 -8.57 -4.20
N TYR A 229 -3.43 -9.60 -5.03
CA TYR A 229 -3.14 -9.49 -6.47
C TYR A 229 -1.80 -8.79 -6.77
N ARG A 230 -0.71 -9.26 -6.15
CA ARG A 230 0.61 -8.60 -6.19
C ARG A 230 1.15 -8.31 -7.59
N ILE A 231 0.84 -9.16 -8.57
CA ILE A 231 1.30 -8.99 -9.96
C ILE A 231 0.73 -7.70 -10.57
N ASP A 232 -0.48 -7.31 -10.18
CA ASP A 232 -1.18 -6.12 -10.70
C ASP A 232 -0.58 -4.80 -10.17
N ASN A 233 0.42 -4.86 -9.28
CA ASN A 233 1.14 -3.66 -8.81
C ASN A 233 1.97 -2.98 -9.90
N TYR A 234 2.18 -3.63 -11.06
CA TYR A 234 2.92 -3.05 -12.18
C TYR A 234 2.35 -1.67 -12.61
N PHE A 235 1.06 -1.43 -12.37
CA PHE A 235 0.38 -0.18 -12.64
C PHE A 235 -0.69 0.11 -11.58
N LEU A 236 -0.49 1.18 -10.80
CA LEU A 236 -1.45 1.67 -9.83
C LEU A 236 -2.04 2.99 -10.31
N LYS A 237 -3.34 3.03 -10.59
CA LYS A 237 -4.02 4.30 -10.93
C LYS A 237 -4.49 5.01 -9.67
N ILE A 238 -4.46 6.34 -9.68
CA ILE A 238 -4.74 7.17 -8.52
C ILE A 238 -5.76 8.24 -8.88
N SER A 239 -6.71 8.48 -7.98
CA SER A 239 -7.44 9.74 -7.90
C SER A 239 -7.03 10.44 -6.61
N THR A 240 -6.69 11.72 -6.70
CA THR A 240 -6.27 12.52 -5.55
C THR A 240 -7.09 13.79 -5.43
N THR A 241 -7.51 14.09 -4.20
CA THR A 241 -8.14 15.36 -3.82
C THR A 241 -7.12 16.46 -3.54
N ASN A 242 -5.81 16.12 -3.47
CA ASN A 242 -4.69 16.97 -3.10
C ASN A 242 -4.75 17.55 -1.67
N ILE A 243 -5.61 17.03 -0.80
CA ILE A 243 -5.78 17.49 0.58
C ILE A 243 -5.12 16.49 1.54
N ASN A 244 -4.02 16.89 2.18
CA ASN A 244 -3.29 16.10 3.18
C ASN A 244 -2.80 14.71 2.70
N ILE A 245 -2.48 14.56 1.42
CA ILE A 245 -2.17 13.25 0.82
C ILE A 245 -0.68 12.89 0.71
N ASN A 246 0.26 13.82 0.91
CA ASN A 246 1.68 13.62 0.56
C ASN A 246 2.29 12.34 1.18
N ARG A 247 2.04 12.10 2.47
CA ARG A 247 2.55 10.92 3.19
C ARG A 247 2.07 9.59 2.57
N TYR A 248 0.89 9.55 1.97
CA TYR A 248 0.38 8.32 1.34
C TYR A 248 1.23 7.89 0.15
N ILE A 249 1.66 8.85 -0.69
CA ILE A 249 2.50 8.55 -1.84
C ILE A 249 3.83 7.96 -1.38
N ASP A 250 4.46 8.58 -0.37
CA ASP A 250 5.75 8.12 0.15
C ASP A 250 5.66 6.68 0.70
N ILE A 251 4.61 6.36 1.46
CA ILE A 251 4.41 5.01 2.01
C ILE A 251 4.15 4.00 0.90
N VAL A 252 3.28 4.33 -0.09
CA VAL A 252 3.02 3.43 -1.22
C VAL A 252 4.32 3.14 -1.99
N LEU A 253 5.12 4.16 -2.30
CA LEU A 253 6.39 3.99 -3.02
C LEU A 253 7.41 3.18 -2.20
N ASN A 254 7.50 3.42 -0.90
CA ASN A 254 8.37 2.64 -0.01
C ASN A 254 7.95 1.16 0.02
N MET A 255 6.66 0.90 0.20
CA MET A 255 6.13 -0.47 0.20
C MET A 255 6.34 -1.18 -1.13
N LEU A 256 6.17 -0.50 -2.27
CA LEU A 256 6.51 -1.06 -3.58
C LEU A 256 7.99 -1.43 -3.69
N SER A 257 8.88 -0.58 -3.17
CA SER A 257 10.33 -0.88 -3.12
C SER A 257 10.64 -2.14 -2.30
N ILE A 258 9.99 -2.31 -1.14
CA ILE A 258 10.12 -3.51 -0.30
C ILE A 258 9.55 -4.74 -1.02
N LEU A 259 8.43 -4.57 -1.73
CA LEU A 259 7.74 -5.64 -2.44
C LEU A 259 8.36 -5.96 -3.81
N ASN A 260 9.44 -5.27 -4.20
CA ASN A 260 10.04 -5.38 -5.51
C ASN A 260 10.46 -6.84 -5.81
N PRO A 261 9.91 -7.48 -6.87
CA PRO A 261 10.20 -8.87 -7.20
C PRO A 261 11.65 -9.11 -7.66
N THR A 262 12.37 -8.07 -8.09
CA THR A 262 13.79 -8.18 -8.53
C THR A 262 14.78 -7.91 -7.40
N ALA A 263 14.31 -7.36 -6.26
CA ALA A 263 15.17 -7.14 -5.09
C ALA A 263 15.72 -8.46 -4.55
N TYR A 264 14.95 -9.56 -4.62
CA TYR A 264 15.41 -10.91 -4.34
C TYR A 264 14.69 -11.93 -5.22
N ASP A 265 15.13 -12.04 -6.47
CA ASP A 265 14.49 -12.88 -7.47
C ASP A 265 14.69 -14.40 -7.26
N TYR A 266 14.05 -15.17 -8.14
CA TYR A 266 14.09 -16.63 -8.10
C TYR A 266 15.49 -17.19 -8.44
N ASN A 267 16.26 -16.54 -9.32
CA ASN A 267 17.62 -16.94 -9.67
C ASN A 267 18.53 -16.92 -8.44
N ARG A 268 18.43 -15.87 -7.62
CA ARG A 268 19.13 -15.79 -6.32
C ARG A 268 18.66 -16.87 -5.37
N ARG A 269 17.35 -17.08 -5.26
CA ARG A 269 16.80 -18.12 -4.37
C ARG A 269 17.32 -19.51 -4.72
N LEU A 270 17.32 -19.87 -6.00
CA LEU A 270 17.73 -21.20 -6.47
C LEU A 270 19.25 -21.36 -6.49
N TYR A 271 19.96 -20.51 -7.21
CA TYR A 271 21.37 -20.71 -7.54
C TYR A 271 22.33 -20.19 -6.46
N VAL A 272 21.86 -19.32 -5.57
CA VAL A 272 22.61 -18.88 -4.39
C VAL A 272 22.11 -19.60 -3.15
N HIS A 273 20.89 -19.34 -2.70
CA HIS A 273 20.45 -19.85 -1.39
C HIS A 273 20.35 -21.37 -1.35
N VAL A 274 19.56 -21.97 -2.23
CA VAL A 274 19.35 -23.43 -2.22
C VAL A 274 20.64 -24.15 -2.57
N ASN A 275 21.27 -23.83 -3.70
CA ASN A 275 22.51 -24.47 -4.16
C ASN A 275 23.68 -24.37 -3.16
N ARG A 276 23.90 -23.22 -2.51
CA ARG A 276 24.96 -23.12 -1.49
C ARG A 276 24.61 -23.90 -0.23
N THR A 277 23.34 -23.92 0.15
CA THR A 277 22.88 -24.69 1.32
C THR A 277 23.07 -26.19 1.07
N THR A 278 22.70 -26.70 -0.11
CA THR A 278 22.91 -28.11 -0.47
C THR A 278 24.39 -28.46 -0.51
N LYS A 279 25.25 -27.63 -1.11
CA LYS A 279 26.72 -27.84 -1.08
C LYS A 279 27.29 -27.87 0.34
N LYS A 280 26.77 -27.07 1.26
CA LYS A 280 27.17 -27.11 2.68
C LYS A 280 26.71 -28.41 3.36
N LEU A 281 25.51 -28.89 3.06
CA LEU A 281 25.01 -30.17 3.55
C LEU A 281 25.85 -31.34 3.04
N GLU A 282 26.18 -31.36 1.74
CA GLU A 282 27.08 -32.38 1.15
C GLU A 282 28.46 -32.41 1.80
N ARG A 283 28.95 -31.25 2.25
CA ARG A 283 30.22 -31.13 2.97
C ARG A 283 30.11 -31.42 4.47
N ASN A 284 28.98 -31.93 4.94
CA ASN A 284 28.70 -32.19 6.36
C ASN A 284 28.96 -30.96 7.25
N TYR A 285 28.62 -29.76 6.75
CA TYR A 285 28.78 -28.53 7.52
C TYR A 285 27.87 -28.56 8.76
N ASN A 286 28.36 -28.07 9.89
CA ASN A 286 27.57 -27.99 11.11
C ASN A 286 26.54 -26.85 11.01
N PHE A 287 25.27 -27.16 11.24
CA PHE A 287 24.19 -26.17 11.30
C PHE A 287 23.71 -26.01 12.74
N LEU A 288 23.31 -24.79 13.09
CA LEU A 288 22.68 -24.52 14.38
C LEU A 288 21.28 -25.15 14.42
N ASP A 289 21.07 -26.03 15.39
CA ASP A 289 19.75 -26.61 15.67
C ASP A 289 19.02 -25.75 16.70
N PHE A 290 18.29 -24.75 16.22
CA PHE A 290 17.50 -23.86 17.07
C PHE A 290 16.40 -24.60 17.85
N THR A 291 16.00 -25.80 17.43
CA THR A 291 15.03 -26.62 18.17
C THR A 291 15.63 -27.12 19.47
N LYS A 292 16.87 -27.62 19.42
CA LYS A 292 17.62 -28.03 20.63
C LYS A 292 17.96 -26.85 21.52
N ILE A 293 18.35 -25.71 20.94
CA ILE A 293 18.65 -24.49 21.70
C ILE A 293 17.40 -23.96 22.43
N LYS A 294 16.21 -24.04 21.82
CA LYS A 294 14.95 -23.66 22.48
C LYS A 294 14.61 -24.58 23.66
N GLN A 295 14.96 -25.86 23.56
CA GLN A 295 14.70 -26.86 24.60
C GLN A 295 15.72 -26.77 25.76
N ASP A 296 16.97 -26.39 25.47
CA ASP A 296 18.01 -26.17 26.46
C ASP A 296 18.22 -24.68 26.79
N GLN A 297 17.30 -24.14 27.59
CA GLN A 297 17.37 -22.74 28.05
C GLN A 297 18.59 -22.45 28.95
N ASN A 298 19.38 -23.45 29.35
CA ASN A 298 20.52 -23.27 30.23
C ASN A 298 21.83 -22.99 29.50
N LEU A 299 21.87 -23.14 28.16
CA LEU A 299 23.07 -22.95 27.34
C LEU A 299 23.76 -21.59 27.55
N PHE A 300 22.98 -20.55 27.84
CA PHE A 300 23.46 -19.17 28.00
C PHE A 300 23.49 -18.67 29.46
N LYS A 301 23.10 -19.49 30.45
CA LYS A 301 22.85 -18.99 31.81
C LYS A 301 24.12 -18.72 32.63
N ASN A 302 25.26 -19.33 32.28
CA ASN A 302 26.44 -19.37 33.15
C ASN A 302 27.65 -18.60 32.62
N LYS A 303 27.54 -17.97 31.44
CA LYS A 303 28.61 -17.12 30.88
C LYS A 303 27.99 -15.88 30.22
N PRO A 304 28.54 -14.68 30.46
CA PRO A 304 28.12 -13.47 29.74
C PRO A 304 28.44 -13.62 28.24
N ILE A 305 27.64 -13.00 27.38
CA ILE A 305 27.81 -13.03 25.92
C ILE A 305 28.58 -11.79 25.47
N LEU A 306 29.64 -11.97 24.68
CA LEU A 306 30.37 -10.85 24.06
C LEU A 306 29.98 -10.73 22.58
N TYR A 307 29.12 -9.74 22.28
CA TYR A 307 28.75 -9.45 20.89
C TYR A 307 29.81 -8.57 20.22
N ILE A 308 30.53 -9.13 19.25
CA ILE A 308 31.57 -8.43 18.49
C ILE A 308 31.04 -8.08 17.10
N ALA A 309 30.97 -6.79 16.80
CA ALA A 309 30.62 -6.28 15.47
C ALA A 309 31.85 -5.67 14.79
N ALA A 310 31.85 -5.62 13.46
CA ALA A 310 32.95 -5.11 12.63
C ALA A 310 33.02 -3.57 12.59
N GLY A 311 32.82 -2.90 13.74
CA GLY A 311 32.95 -1.45 13.87
C GLY A 311 34.42 -1.03 14.01
N PRO A 312 34.81 0.18 13.57
CA PRO A 312 36.19 0.66 13.65
C PRO A 312 36.71 0.78 15.10
N SER A 313 35.82 0.94 16.09
CA SER A 313 36.17 0.94 17.51
C SER A 313 36.64 -0.42 18.05
N LEU A 314 36.49 -1.50 17.27
CA LEU A 314 36.98 -2.82 17.65
C LEU A 314 38.51 -2.86 17.73
N ASP A 315 39.21 -2.10 16.87
CA ASP A 315 40.67 -2.06 16.85
C ASP A 315 41.24 -1.56 18.18
N GLU A 316 40.57 -0.59 18.81
CA GLU A 316 40.94 -0.05 20.12
C GLU A 316 40.72 -1.06 21.27
N LYS A 317 39.84 -2.05 21.05
CA LYS A 317 39.44 -3.04 22.07
C LYS A 317 39.91 -4.45 21.77
N ILE A 318 40.64 -4.67 20.67
CA ILE A 318 41.01 -6.02 20.22
C ILE A 318 41.89 -6.76 21.23
N ASN A 319 42.79 -6.05 21.91
CA ASN A 319 43.63 -6.63 22.95
C ASN A 319 42.80 -7.04 24.16
N TRP A 320 41.86 -6.18 24.58
CA TRP A 320 40.93 -6.52 25.67
C TRP A 320 40.07 -7.74 25.33
N VAL A 321 39.59 -7.84 24.08
CA VAL A 321 38.82 -9.01 23.62
C VAL A 321 39.66 -10.28 23.73
N LYS A 322 40.91 -10.25 23.24
CA LYS A 322 41.84 -11.40 23.33
C LYS A 322 42.11 -11.81 24.79
N ASP A 323 42.38 -10.84 25.65
CA ASP A 323 42.71 -11.06 27.06
C ASP A 323 41.52 -11.59 27.89
N ASN A 324 40.29 -11.41 27.39
CA ASN A 324 39.07 -11.78 28.11
C ASN A 324 38.21 -12.82 27.38
N GLN A 325 38.67 -13.36 26.25
CA GLN A 325 37.87 -14.27 25.40
C GLN A 325 37.30 -15.48 26.17
N ASP A 326 38.06 -16.03 27.12
CA ASP A 326 37.65 -17.23 27.88
C ASP A 326 36.51 -16.95 28.89
N LYS A 327 36.31 -15.67 29.23
CA LYS A 327 35.30 -15.21 30.19
C LYS A 327 33.91 -15.06 29.58
N PHE A 328 33.81 -15.04 28.26
CA PHE A 328 32.56 -14.85 27.53
C PHE A 328 32.20 -16.09 26.70
N LEU A 329 30.93 -16.16 26.30
CA LEU A 329 30.49 -16.94 25.14
C LEU A 329 30.64 -16.12 23.86
#